data_AF-A0A0F0KUT1-F1
#
_entry.id   AF-A0A0F0KUT1-F1
#
_cell.length_a   1.000
_cell.length_b   1.000
_cell.length_c   1.000
_cell.angle_alpha   90.00
_cell.angle_beta   90.00
_cell.angle_gamma   90.00
#
_symmetry.space_group_name_H-M   'P 1'
#
loop_
_entity.id
_entity.type
_entity.pdbx_description
1 polymer ?
#
loop_
_entity_poly.entity_id
_entity_poly.type
_entity_poly.pdbx_seq_one_letter_code
_entity_poly.pdbx_strand_id
1 'polypeptide(L)'
;MNTTDDRTALATDEDTASPRRSSAVETAPVLSAVWPLLRIAMALIFLWAFLDKTFALGFSTGRDAKTGAVDLFGPAAWIHGASPTTGFLEFGTQGPLAPLFTALAGNVVVDWLFMLGMGGVGIALLLGIATRIATVAGVALMILLRLAVWQSPNNPIVDEHLVYALVLIALAVTPAAHRMSLDAMWQRLPIVRRLPILR
;
A
#
# COMPACT_ATOMS: atom_id res chain seq x y z
N MET A 1 78.97 33.33 -26.38
CA MET A 1 79.92 32.21 -26.14
C MET A 1 79.38 31.44 -24.93
N ASN A 2 78.96 30.20 -25.18
CA ASN A 2 78.64 29.04 -24.35
C ASN A 2 78.55 29.09 -22.80
N THR A 3 77.44 28.49 -22.29
CA THR A 3 77.28 27.47 -21.20
C THR A 3 77.70 27.80 -19.76
N THR A 4 76.99 27.41 -18.69
CA THR A 4 76.41 26.07 -18.39
C THR A 4 75.29 26.11 -17.34
N ASP A 5 74.33 25.18 -17.50
CA ASP A 5 73.48 24.45 -16.53
C ASP A 5 73.44 24.84 -15.04
N ASP A 6 72.22 24.97 -14.51
CA ASP A 6 71.85 24.21 -13.31
C ASP A 6 70.38 23.76 -13.34
N ARG A 7 70.19 22.45 -13.16
CA ARG A 7 68.90 21.76 -13.04
C ARG A 7 68.60 21.64 -11.55
N THR A 8 67.48 22.16 -11.05
CA THR A 8 66.65 21.52 -10.00
C THR A 8 65.53 22.45 -9.53
N ALA A 9 64.32 22.24 -10.05
CA ALA A 9 63.10 22.45 -9.29
C ALA A 9 62.00 21.58 -9.89
N LEU A 10 61.88 20.39 -9.32
CA LEU A 10 60.69 19.56 -9.38
C LEU A 10 59.50 20.37 -8.84
N ALA A 11 58.61 20.79 -9.73
CA ALA A 11 57.21 20.96 -9.42
C ALA A 11 56.44 20.12 -10.44
N THR A 12 56.33 18.84 -10.12
CA THR A 12 55.28 17.98 -10.63
C THR A 12 53.96 18.63 -10.23
N ASP A 13 53.34 19.38 -11.14
CA ASP A 13 51.89 19.55 -11.08
C ASP A 13 51.31 18.15 -11.32
N GLU A 14 51.11 17.44 -10.21
CA GLU A 14 50.11 16.41 -10.08
C GLU A 14 48.77 17.07 -10.44
N ASP A 15 48.50 17.13 -11.74
CA ASP A 15 47.14 17.27 -12.26
C ASP A 15 46.37 16.11 -11.68
N THR A 16 45.70 16.46 -10.58
CA THR A 16 45.08 15.55 -9.66
C THR A 16 43.93 14.99 -10.45
N ALA A 17 44.14 13.78 -10.97
CA ALA A 17 43.09 12.92 -11.45
C ALA A 17 41.89 13.14 -10.54
N SER A 18 40.78 13.57 -11.13
CA SER A 18 39.50 13.64 -10.45
C SER A 18 38.75 12.34 -10.74
N PRO A 19 39.01 11.22 -10.02
CA PRO A 19 38.15 10.07 -10.13
C PRO A 19 37.01 10.27 -9.14
N ARG A 20 35.86 10.81 -9.62
CA ARG A 20 34.51 10.43 -9.13
C ARG A 20 33.37 11.21 -9.83
N ARG A 21 33.33 11.20 -11.15
CA ARG A 21 32.08 11.40 -11.92
C ARG A 21 31.54 10.09 -12.51
N SER A 22 31.77 8.96 -11.81
CA SER A 22 31.36 7.61 -12.26
C SER A 22 30.58 6.84 -11.19
N SER A 23 29.58 7.46 -10.57
CA SER A 23 28.58 6.72 -9.77
C SER A 23 27.21 7.38 -9.71
N ALA A 24 26.93 8.31 -10.64
CA ALA A 24 25.56 8.43 -11.13
C ALA A 24 25.30 7.16 -11.92
N VAL A 25 25.09 6.05 -11.18
CA VAL A 25 24.36 4.90 -11.71
C VAL A 25 23.13 5.54 -12.31
N GLU A 26 23.09 5.56 -13.63
CA GLU A 26 21.90 5.69 -14.42
C GLU A 26 20.87 4.80 -13.74
N THR A 27 20.09 5.37 -12.81
CA THR A 27 19.13 4.63 -12.02
C THR A 27 18.12 4.18 -13.04
N ALA A 28 18.29 2.94 -13.50
CA ALA A 28 17.61 2.39 -14.65
C ALA A 28 16.11 2.71 -14.54
N PRO A 29 15.42 2.98 -15.66
CA PRO A 29 13.98 3.28 -15.66
C PRO A 29 13.15 2.34 -14.76
N VAL A 30 13.61 1.09 -14.63
CA VAL A 30 13.12 0.06 -13.71
C VAL A 30 13.05 0.51 -12.25
N LEU A 31 14.12 1.05 -11.64
CA LEU A 31 14.12 1.49 -10.23
C LEU A 31 13.14 2.64 -10.00
N SER A 32 12.92 3.46 -11.02
CA SER A 32 12.02 4.61 -10.96
C SER A 32 10.53 4.23 -11.00
N ALA A 33 10.22 3.04 -11.51
CA ALA A 33 8.85 2.52 -11.63
C ALA A 33 8.40 1.69 -10.43
N VAL A 34 9.33 1.23 -9.56
CA VAL A 34 9.00 0.38 -8.41
C VAL A 34 7.95 1.01 -7.50
N TRP A 35 8.11 2.29 -7.14
CA TRP A 35 7.21 2.95 -6.20
C TRP A 35 5.78 3.16 -6.75
N PRO A 36 5.57 3.66 -7.98
CA PRO A 36 4.24 3.70 -8.59
C PRO A 36 3.62 2.33 -8.75
N LEU A 37 4.41 1.33 -9.15
CA LEU A 37 3.92 -0.04 -9.31
C LEU A 37 3.50 -0.64 -7.97
N LEU A 38 4.26 -0.38 -6.89
CA LEU A 38 3.90 -0.81 -5.55
C LEU A 38 2.61 -0.13 -5.07
N ARG A 39 2.42 1.17 -5.37
CA ARG A 39 1.15 1.87 -5.13
C ARG A 39 -0.02 1.20 -5.86
N ILE A 40 0.14 0.93 -7.15
CA ILE A 40 -0.89 0.29 -7.97
C ILE A 40 -1.16 -1.15 -7.50
N ALA A 41 -0.13 -1.89 -7.10
CA ALA A 41 -0.28 -3.23 -6.54
C ALA A 41 -1.06 -3.20 -5.23
N MET A 42 -0.74 -2.28 -4.31
CA MET A 42 -1.54 -2.08 -3.09
C MET A 42 -2.98 -1.70 -3.41
N ALA A 43 -3.18 -0.78 -4.35
CA ALA A 43 -4.52 -0.40 -4.80
C ALA A 43 -5.31 -1.61 -5.31
N LEU A 44 -4.68 -2.47 -6.11
CA LEU A 44 -5.29 -3.68 -6.64
C LEU A 44 -5.64 -4.67 -5.54
N ILE A 45 -4.81 -4.85 -4.51
CA ILE A 45 -5.13 -5.72 -3.36
C ILE A 45 -6.42 -5.26 -2.67
N PHE A 46 -6.54 -3.97 -2.36
CA PHE A 46 -7.73 -3.40 -1.72
C PHE A 46 -8.97 -3.46 -2.61
N LEU A 47 -8.83 -3.06 -3.88
CA LEU A 47 -9.93 -3.07 -4.84
C LEU A 47 -10.39 -4.48 -5.16
N TRP A 48 -9.48 -5.45 -5.23
CA TRP A 48 -9.83 -6.83 -5.49
C TRP A 48 -10.64 -7.42 -4.34
N ALA A 49 -10.20 -7.21 -3.10
CA ALA A 49 -10.96 -7.62 -1.91
C ALA A 49 -12.36 -6.97 -1.88
N PHE A 50 -12.45 -5.68 -2.22
CA PHE A 50 -13.72 -4.98 -2.36
C PHE A 50 -14.60 -5.59 -3.46
N LEU A 51 -14.07 -5.85 -4.65
CA LEU A 51 -14.82 -6.43 -5.78
C LEU A 51 -15.30 -7.85 -5.47
N ASP A 52 -14.43 -8.70 -4.90
CA ASP A 52 -14.78 -10.06 -4.51
C ASP A 52 -15.92 -10.06 -3.47
N LYS A 53 -15.89 -9.16 -2.49
CA LYS A 53 -16.96 -9.03 -1.49
C LYS A 53 -18.23 -8.41 -2.06
N THR A 54 -18.08 -7.45 -2.97
CA THR A 54 -19.22 -6.79 -3.62
C THR A 54 -20.01 -7.77 -4.47
N PHE A 55 -19.31 -8.63 -5.21
CA PHE A 55 -19.90 -9.46 -6.28
C PHE A 55 -19.81 -10.97 -6.05
N ALA A 56 -19.24 -11.45 -4.95
CA ALA A 56 -18.99 -12.88 -4.70
C ALA A 56 -18.23 -13.54 -5.88
N LEU A 57 -16.98 -13.14 -6.10
CA LEU A 57 -16.20 -13.61 -7.27
C LEU A 57 -15.56 -15.00 -7.08
N GLY A 58 -15.74 -15.63 -5.92
CA GLY A 58 -15.28 -16.99 -5.63
C GLY A 58 -13.87 -17.09 -5.06
N PHE A 59 -13.23 -15.97 -4.72
CA PHE A 59 -11.89 -15.97 -4.13
C PHE A 59 -12.00 -16.16 -2.62
N SER A 60 -12.48 -15.14 -1.93
CA SER A 60 -12.78 -15.19 -0.49
C SER A 60 -14.28 -15.24 -0.21
N THR A 61 -15.11 -14.89 -1.21
CA THR A 61 -16.56 -14.72 -1.07
C THR A 61 -17.28 -15.54 -2.14
N GLY A 62 -18.38 -16.20 -1.80
CA GLY A 62 -19.13 -17.04 -2.74
C GLY A 62 -18.50 -18.41 -3.01
N ARG A 63 -17.57 -18.86 -2.16
CA ARG A 63 -17.01 -20.21 -2.24
C ARG A 63 -17.49 -21.05 -1.06
N ASP A 64 -18.10 -22.18 -1.34
CA ASP A 64 -18.51 -23.12 -0.30
C ASP A 64 -17.27 -23.76 0.34
N ALA A 65 -17.17 -23.67 1.66
CA ALA A 65 -15.98 -24.11 2.40
C ALA A 65 -15.79 -25.64 2.41
N LYS A 66 -16.82 -26.44 2.11
CA LYS A 66 -16.78 -27.90 2.18
C LYS A 66 -16.58 -28.56 0.82
N THR A 67 -17.27 -28.04 -0.18
CA THR A 67 -17.31 -28.57 -1.55
C THR A 67 -16.36 -27.82 -2.47
N GLY A 68 -15.93 -26.61 -2.10
CA GLY A 68 -15.13 -25.73 -2.93
C GLY A 68 -15.88 -25.15 -4.13
N ALA A 69 -17.18 -25.44 -4.25
CA ALA A 69 -18.04 -24.92 -5.29
C ALA A 69 -18.11 -23.39 -5.20
N VAL A 70 -18.04 -22.74 -6.35
CA VAL A 70 -18.06 -21.28 -6.46
C VAL A 70 -19.42 -20.87 -7.02
N ASP A 71 -20.12 -20.04 -6.26
CA ASP A 71 -21.36 -19.37 -6.66
C ASP A 71 -21.05 -17.91 -7.00
N LEU A 72 -20.66 -17.70 -8.25
CA LEU A 72 -20.31 -16.39 -8.81
C LEU A 72 -21.55 -15.49 -8.84
N PHE A 73 -21.46 -14.28 -8.25
CA PHE A 73 -22.61 -13.39 -8.10
C PHE A 73 -23.77 -13.99 -7.28
N GLY A 74 -23.47 -15.00 -6.46
CA GLY A 74 -24.42 -15.65 -5.58
C GLY A 74 -24.86 -14.78 -4.39
N PRO A 75 -25.74 -15.32 -3.51
CA PRO A 75 -26.33 -14.58 -2.40
C PRO A 75 -25.32 -14.11 -1.35
N ALA A 76 -24.08 -14.62 -1.37
CA ALA A 76 -22.99 -14.17 -0.52
C ALA A 76 -22.42 -12.79 -0.91
N ALA A 77 -22.83 -12.23 -2.06
CA ALA A 77 -22.39 -10.92 -2.52
C ALA A 77 -23.00 -9.80 -1.67
N TRP A 78 -22.23 -8.75 -1.37
CA TRP A 78 -22.71 -7.61 -0.59
C TRP A 78 -23.88 -6.87 -1.26
N ILE A 79 -23.91 -6.83 -2.60
CA ILE A 79 -25.04 -6.25 -3.35
C ILE A 79 -26.36 -7.01 -3.13
N HIS A 80 -26.31 -8.24 -2.64
CA HIS A 80 -27.46 -9.06 -2.26
C HIS A 80 -27.76 -9.00 -0.75
N GLY A 81 -27.09 -8.11 -0.02
CA GLY A 81 -27.32 -7.87 1.40
C GLY A 81 -26.53 -8.78 2.35
N ALA A 82 -25.66 -9.65 1.83
CA ALA A 82 -24.77 -10.44 2.67
C ALA A 82 -23.71 -9.55 3.34
N SER A 83 -23.31 -9.93 4.56
CA SER A 83 -22.30 -9.19 5.32
C SER A 83 -20.88 -9.50 4.82
N PRO A 84 -20.11 -8.50 4.34
CA PRO A 84 -18.73 -8.68 3.88
C PRO A 84 -17.74 -9.03 5.01
N THR A 85 -18.04 -8.71 6.28
CA THR A 85 -17.10 -8.92 7.39
C THR A 85 -17.43 -10.14 8.26
N THR A 86 -18.69 -10.57 8.31
CA THR A 86 -19.15 -11.63 9.24
C THR A 86 -18.31 -12.90 9.15
N GLY A 87 -18.05 -13.42 7.95
CA GLY A 87 -17.27 -14.65 7.80
C GLY A 87 -15.85 -14.54 8.38
N PHE A 88 -15.20 -13.38 8.23
CA PHE A 88 -13.89 -13.14 8.84
C PHE A 88 -14.00 -12.92 10.36
N LEU A 89 -14.98 -12.15 10.82
CA LEU A 89 -15.12 -11.81 12.24
C LEU A 89 -15.52 -13.01 13.09
N GLU A 90 -16.37 -13.91 12.59
CA GLU A 90 -16.81 -15.11 13.30
C GLU A 90 -15.77 -16.24 13.27
N PHE A 91 -15.14 -16.49 12.12
CA PHE A 91 -14.32 -17.68 11.93
C PHE A 91 -12.82 -17.40 11.80
N GLY A 92 -12.43 -16.16 11.49
CA GLY A 92 -11.04 -15.75 11.29
C GLY A 92 -10.38 -15.12 12.51
N THR A 93 -11.16 -14.73 13.53
CA THR A 93 -10.64 -13.99 14.69
C THR A 93 -10.11 -14.90 15.79
N GLN A 94 -8.97 -14.52 16.36
CA GLN A 94 -8.25 -15.34 17.33
C GLN A 94 -7.52 -14.47 18.36
N GLY A 95 -7.31 -15.02 19.56
CA GLY A 95 -6.57 -14.37 20.64
C GLY A 95 -7.44 -13.60 21.63
N PRO A 96 -6.84 -12.75 22.49
CA PRO A 96 -7.52 -12.16 23.64
C PRO A 96 -8.62 -11.16 23.27
N LEU A 97 -8.54 -10.56 22.08
CA LEU A 97 -9.54 -9.62 21.57
C LEU A 97 -10.62 -10.30 20.71
N ALA A 98 -10.58 -11.63 20.53
CA ALA A 98 -11.57 -12.34 19.72
C ALA A 98 -13.03 -12.07 20.15
N PRO A 99 -13.37 -12.01 21.46
CA PRO A 99 -14.75 -11.65 21.88
C PRO A 99 -15.20 -10.27 21.42
N LEU A 100 -14.27 -9.29 21.35
CA LEU A 100 -14.59 -7.94 20.87
C LEU A 100 -14.92 -7.95 19.38
N PHE A 101 -14.11 -8.65 18.57
CA PHE A 101 -14.30 -8.68 17.12
C PHE A 101 -15.47 -9.55 16.67
N THR A 102 -15.67 -10.70 17.32
CA THR A 102 -16.86 -11.56 17.08
C THR A 102 -18.15 -10.84 17.43
N ALA A 103 -18.18 -9.99 18.47
CA ALA A 103 -19.34 -9.17 18.81
C ALA A 103 -19.69 -8.11 17.75
N LEU A 104 -18.77 -7.79 16.84
CA LEU A 104 -19.00 -6.88 15.72
C LEU A 104 -19.48 -7.60 14.46
N ALA A 105 -19.48 -8.94 14.44
CA ALA A 105 -19.97 -9.71 13.31
C ALA A 105 -21.45 -9.41 13.04
N GLY A 106 -21.82 -9.33 11.76
CA GLY A 106 -23.17 -8.97 11.31
C GLY A 106 -23.56 -7.50 11.52
N ASN A 107 -22.65 -6.66 12.04
CA ASN A 107 -22.96 -5.24 12.23
C ASN A 107 -22.88 -4.49 10.91
N VAL A 108 -24.03 -3.98 10.45
CA VAL A 108 -24.17 -3.24 9.19
C VAL A 108 -23.24 -2.01 9.13
N VAL A 109 -23.03 -1.30 10.24
CA VAL A 109 -22.13 -0.13 10.26
C VAL A 109 -20.68 -0.57 10.02
N VAL A 110 -20.26 -1.69 10.61
CA VAL A 110 -18.92 -2.26 10.43
C VAL A 110 -18.73 -2.69 8.98
N ASP A 111 -19.75 -3.32 8.39
CA ASP A 111 -19.73 -3.71 6.97
C ASP A 111 -19.55 -2.51 6.04
N TRP A 112 -20.31 -1.44 6.24
CA TRP A 112 -20.16 -0.20 5.47
C TRP A 112 -18.80 0.45 5.67
N LEU A 113 -18.32 0.57 6.91
CA LEU A 113 -17.00 1.14 7.18
C LEU A 113 -15.88 0.32 6.53
N PHE A 114 -15.98 -1.01 6.58
CA PHE A 114 -15.02 -1.92 5.95
C PHE A 114 -15.02 -1.77 4.43
N MET A 115 -16.20 -1.78 3.80
CA MET A 115 -16.33 -1.64 2.34
C MET A 115 -15.91 -0.26 1.84
N LEU A 116 -16.30 0.82 2.53
CA LEU A 116 -15.85 2.18 2.22
C LEU A 116 -14.35 2.34 2.46
N GLY A 117 -13.81 1.71 3.51
CA GLY A 117 -12.39 1.67 3.80
C GLY A 117 -11.60 1.03 2.66
N MET A 118 -11.92 -0.21 2.28
CA MET A 118 -11.22 -0.92 1.20
C MET A 118 -11.42 -0.24 -0.15
N GLY A 119 -12.66 0.06 -0.54
CA GLY A 119 -12.97 0.68 -1.82
C GLY A 119 -12.38 2.08 -1.93
N GLY A 120 -12.56 2.91 -0.90
CA GLY A 120 -12.04 4.27 -0.84
C GLY A 120 -10.52 4.32 -0.86
N VAL A 121 -9.85 3.52 -0.01
CA VAL A 121 -8.38 3.42 -0.01
C VAL A 121 -7.88 2.88 -1.35
N GLY A 122 -8.50 1.84 -1.89
CA GLY A 122 -8.14 1.26 -3.17
C GLY A 122 -8.21 2.25 -4.33
N ILE A 123 -9.32 3.00 -4.45
CA ILE A 123 -9.48 4.03 -5.50
C ILE A 123 -8.48 5.16 -5.29
N ALA A 124 -8.33 5.65 -4.06
CA ALA A 124 -7.42 6.72 -3.73
C ALA A 124 -5.96 6.35 -4.05
N LEU A 125 -5.53 5.13 -3.74
CA LEU A 125 -4.21 4.62 -4.11
C LEU A 125 -4.07 4.42 -5.62
N LEU A 126 -5.09 3.91 -6.31
CA LEU A 126 -5.03 3.68 -7.76
C LEU A 126 -4.82 4.99 -8.52
N LEU A 127 -5.64 6.00 -8.20
CA LEU A 127 -5.57 7.33 -8.79
C LEU A 127 -4.39 8.13 -8.22
N GLY A 128 -3.90 7.77 -7.04
CA GLY A 128 -2.86 8.48 -6.30
C GLY A 128 -3.33 9.86 -5.86
N ILE A 129 -4.54 9.94 -5.32
CA ILE A 129 -5.16 11.15 -4.80
C ILE A 129 -5.49 10.95 -3.32
N ALA A 130 -5.59 12.04 -2.55
CA ALA A 130 -5.92 12.00 -1.12
C ALA A 130 -5.08 10.96 -0.35
N THR A 131 -3.78 10.87 -0.67
CA THR A 131 -2.93 9.76 -0.24
C THR A 131 -2.74 9.75 1.27
N ARG A 132 -2.80 10.91 1.94
CA ARG A 132 -2.74 10.99 3.40
C ARG A 132 -3.91 10.28 4.08
N ILE A 133 -5.14 10.60 3.68
CA ILE A 133 -6.33 9.97 4.25
C ILE A 133 -6.37 8.49 3.89
N ALA A 134 -6.07 8.15 2.63
CA ALA A 134 -6.02 6.77 2.19
C ALA A 134 -5.00 5.96 3.01
N THR A 135 -3.84 6.54 3.31
CA THR A 135 -2.82 5.90 4.15
C THR A 135 -3.30 5.73 5.58
N VAL A 136 -3.85 6.77 6.21
CA VAL A 136 -4.35 6.68 7.60
C VAL A 136 -5.47 5.64 7.71
N ALA A 137 -6.44 5.68 6.80
CA ALA A 137 -7.56 4.74 6.77
C ALA A 137 -7.08 3.31 6.48
N GLY A 138 -6.20 3.13 5.49
CA GLY A 138 -5.65 1.83 5.12
C GLY A 138 -4.79 1.22 6.22
N VAL A 139 -3.92 2.02 6.86
CA VAL A 139 -3.12 1.59 8.02
C VAL A 139 -4.03 1.21 9.18
N ALA A 140 -5.01 2.05 9.53
CA ALA A 140 -5.96 1.73 10.59
C ALA A 140 -6.69 0.41 10.31
N LEU A 141 -7.16 0.21 9.08
CA LEU A 141 -7.80 -1.03 8.65
C LEU A 141 -6.88 -2.24 8.78
N MET A 142 -5.63 -2.16 8.30
CA MET A 142 -4.66 -3.24 8.41
C MET A 142 -4.32 -3.57 9.86
N ILE A 143 -4.16 -2.56 10.72
CA ILE A 143 -3.89 -2.79 12.15
C ILE A 143 -5.09 -3.43 12.85
N LEU A 144 -6.32 -3.02 12.51
CA LEU A 144 -7.52 -3.68 13.05
C LEU A 144 -7.58 -5.16 12.65
N LEU A 145 -7.28 -5.49 11.40
CA LEU A 145 -7.22 -6.88 10.95
C LEU A 145 -6.08 -7.66 11.64
N ARG A 146 -4.91 -7.04 11.82
CA ARG A 146 -3.80 -7.63 12.57
C ARG A 146 -4.17 -7.96 14.01
N LEU A 147 -4.93 -7.08 14.67
CA LEU A 147 -5.42 -7.29 16.04
C LEU A 147 -6.49 -8.37 16.10
N ALA A 148 -7.31 -8.50 15.06
CA ALA A 148 -8.32 -9.53 14.93
C ALA A 148 -7.70 -10.93 14.76
N VAL A 149 -6.57 -11.02 14.05
CA VAL A 149 -5.79 -12.26 13.85
C VAL A 149 -4.53 -12.20 14.71
N TRP A 150 -4.69 -12.31 16.03
CA TRP A 150 -3.56 -12.12 16.97
C TRP A 150 -2.40 -13.10 16.70
N GLN A 151 -2.71 -14.37 16.42
CA GLN A 151 -1.73 -15.40 16.09
C GLN A 151 -1.76 -15.68 14.58
N SER A 152 -0.70 -15.29 13.88
CA SER A 152 -0.51 -15.70 12.49
C SER A 152 0.16 -17.07 12.44
N PRO A 153 -0.35 -18.02 11.62
CA PRO A 153 0.20 -19.38 11.53
C PRO A 153 1.69 -19.45 11.18
N ASN A 154 2.17 -18.45 10.42
CA ASN A 154 3.51 -18.48 9.85
C ASN A 154 4.54 -17.71 10.68
N ASN A 155 4.13 -16.61 11.33
CA ASN A 155 5.03 -15.78 12.13
C ASN A 155 4.23 -14.97 13.17
N PRO A 156 4.52 -15.08 14.48
CA PRO A 156 3.74 -14.43 15.53
C PRO A 156 3.89 -12.90 15.57
N ILE A 157 4.93 -12.35 14.96
CA ILE A 157 5.22 -10.90 14.98
C ILE A 157 4.74 -10.24 13.69
N VAL A 158 5.22 -10.75 12.55
CA VAL A 158 5.02 -10.11 11.24
C VAL A 158 4.07 -10.94 10.39
N ASP A 159 2.97 -10.34 9.97
CA ASP A 159 2.05 -10.90 8.98
C ASP A 159 1.88 -9.94 7.78
N GLU A 160 1.05 -10.36 6.83
CA GLU A 160 0.72 -9.55 5.64
C GLU A 160 0.09 -8.20 5.98
N HIS A 161 -0.77 -8.12 7.00
CA HIS A 161 -1.42 -6.87 7.40
C HIS A 161 -0.40 -5.85 7.90
N LEU A 162 0.56 -6.28 8.72
CA LEU A 162 1.62 -5.40 9.21
C LEU A 162 2.53 -4.95 8.07
N VAL A 163 2.89 -5.86 7.15
CA VAL A 163 3.68 -5.52 5.96
C VAL A 163 2.94 -4.51 5.10
N TYR A 164 1.65 -4.73 4.83
CA TYR A 164 0.82 -3.81 4.05
C TYR A 164 0.69 -2.44 4.72
N ALA A 165 0.53 -2.38 6.04
CA ALA A 165 0.53 -1.12 6.78
C ALA A 165 1.85 -0.36 6.61
N LEU A 166 3.00 -1.05 6.71
CA LEU A 166 4.31 -0.44 6.50
C LEU A 166 4.51 0.03 5.06
N VAL A 167 4.04 -0.74 4.07
CA VAL A 167 4.09 -0.35 2.66
C VAL A 167 3.26 0.90 2.42
N LEU A 168 2.05 1.00 2.96
CA LEU A 168 1.22 2.19 2.85
C LEU A 168 1.93 3.43 3.43
N ILE A 169 2.56 3.29 4.60
CA ILE A 169 3.35 4.37 5.21
C ILE A 169 4.53 4.75 4.29
N ALA A 170 5.26 3.76 3.77
CA ALA A 170 6.38 3.98 2.88
C ALA A 170 5.97 4.71 1.60
N LEU A 171 4.84 4.34 1.00
CA LEU A 171 4.27 5.01 -0.18
C LEU A 171 3.89 6.47 0.13
N ALA A 172 3.33 6.73 1.31
CA ALA A 172 2.93 8.08 1.71
C ALA A 172 4.12 9.02 1.90
N VAL A 173 5.24 8.53 2.45
CA VAL A 173 6.44 9.34 2.71
C VAL A 173 7.40 9.41 1.52
N THR A 174 7.15 8.63 0.45
CA THR A 174 8.03 8.55 -0.71
C THR A 174 7.48 9.37 -1.90
N PRO A 175 8.13 10.48 -2.30
CA PRO A 175 7.65 11.30 -3.42
C PRO A 175 7.58 10.53 -4.75
N ALA A 176 8.48 9.57 -4.97
CA ALA A 176 8.50 8.75 -6.19
C ALA A 176 7.24 7.88 -6.37
N ALA A 177 6.52 7.54 -5.29
CA ALA A 177 5.27 6.78 -5.36
C ALA A 177 4.14 7.54 -6.06
N HIS A 178 4.23 8.87 -6.09
CA HIS A 178 3.24 9.75 -6.70
C HIS A 178 3.48 9.95 -8.21
N ARG A 179 4.48 9.30 -8.81
CA ARG A 179 4.58 9.26 -10.28
C ARG A 179 3.40 8.46 -10.85
N MET A 180 2.98 8.80 -12.06
CA MET A 180 1.79 8.22 -12.72
C MET A 180 0.51 8.33 -11.85
N SER A 181 0.39 9.42 -11.09
CA SER A 181 -0.80 9.73 -10.30
C SER A 181 -1.52 10.97 -10.82
N LEU A 182 -2.76 11.14 -10.39
CA LEU A 182 -3.57 12.33 -10.62
C LEU A 182 -3.41 13.37 -9.50
N ASP A 183 -2.44 13.20 -8.59
CA ASP A 183 -2.18 14.07 -7.44
C ASP A 183 -2.06 15.55 -7.86
N ALA A 184 -1.29 15.84 -8.91
CA ALA A 184 -1.10 17.20 -9.40
C ALA A 184 -2.41 17.86 -9.88
N MET A 185 -3.36 17.07 -10.40
CA MET A 185 -4.70 17.56 -10.76
C MET A 185 -5.57 17.73 -9.52
N TRP A 186 -5.50 16.77 -8.60
CA TRP A 186 -6.24 16.76 -7.33
C TRP A 186 -5.91 17.98 -6.46
N GLN A 187 -4.63 18.32 -6.31
CA GLN A 187 -4.17 19.48 -5.53
C GLN A 187 -4.61 20.83 -6.10
N ARG A 188 -5.09 20.88 -7.35
CA ARG A 188 -5.66 22.10 -7.95
C ARG A 188 -7.08 22.37 -7.48
N LEU A 189 -7.79 21.38 -6.94
CA LEU A 189 -9.17 21.54 -6.48
C LEU A 189 -9.23 22.52 -5.30
N PRO A 190 -10.19 23.49 -5.31
CA PRO A 190 -10.32 24.49 -4.25
C PRO A 190 -10.45 23.90 -2.84
N ILE A 191 -11.13 22.75 -2.71
CA ILE A 191 -11.33 22.08 -1.43
C ILE A 191 -10.03 21.48 -0.87
N VAL A 192 -9.19 20.91 -1.73
CA VAL A 192 -7.90 20.31 -1.35
C VAL A 192 -6.89 21.39 -0.95
N ARG A 193 -6.98 22.57 -1.57
CA ARG A 193 -6.19 23.75 -1.17
C ARG A 193 -6.58 24.26 0.22
N ARG A 194 -7.87 24.18 0.57
CA ARG A 194 -8.41 24.61 1.87
C ARG A 194 -8.17 23.58 2.98
N LEU A 195 -8.17 22.29 2.66
CA LEU A 195 -8.04 21.20 3.63
C LEU A 195 -6.76 20.39 3.37
N PRO A 196 -5.65 20.67 4.09
CA PRO A 196 -4.36 20.00 3.89
C PRO A 196 -4.37 18.48 4.12
N ILE A 197 -5.38 17.98 4.84
CA ILE A 197 -5.58 16.55 5.07
C ILE A 197 -6.01 15.82 3.80
N LEU A 198 -6.68 16.51 2.85
CA LEU A 198 -7.10 15.92 1.58
C LEU A 198 -5.96 15.80 0.56
N ARG A 199 -4.75 16.25 0.89
CA ARG A 199 -3.58 16.07 0.01
C ARG A 199 -3.19 14.59 -0.06
#